data_AF-A0A945YIF3-F1
#
_entry.id   AF-A0A945YIF3-F1
#
_cell.length_a   1.000
_cell.length_b   1.000
_cell.length_c   1.000
_cell.angle_alpha   90.00
_cell.angle_beta   90.00
_cell.angle_gamma   90.00
#
_symmetry.space_group_name_H-M   'P 1'
#
loop_
_entity.id
_entity.type
_entity.pdbx_description
1 polymer ?
#
loop_
_entity_poly.entity_id
_entity_poly.type
_entity_poly.pdbx_seq_one_letter_code
_entity_poly.pdbx_strand_id
1 'polypeptide(L)' 'MLDENVLNPIEYKDFEKIDVRVGTIIDVKPFPEARHPAFQLWVDFGEKIGVKKTSAQVTKNY' A
#
# COMPACT_ATOMS: atom_id res chain seq x y z
N MET A 1 32.24 8.44 2.83
CA MET A 1 31.74 8.31 1.44
C MET A 1 31.16 6.91 1.30
N LEU A 2 29.85 6.78 1.48
CA LEU A 2 29.11 5.54 1.24
C LEU A 2 27.75 5.97 0.71
N ASP A 3 27.71 6.34 -0.56
CA ASP A 3 26.47 6.63 -1.28
C ASP A 3 26.53 5.85 -2.58
N GLU A 4 25.91 4.68 -2.61
CA GLU A 4 25.28 4.13 -3.80
C GLU A 4 24.24 3.11 -3.33
N ASN A 5 23.00 3.34 -3.74
CA ASN A 5 21.83 2.55 -3.39
C ASN A 5 21.95 1.17 -4.05
N VAL A 6 22.71 0.25 -3.44
CA VAL A 6 22.88 -1.11 -3.96
C VAL A 6 21.57 -1.86 -3.72
N LEU A 7 20.75 -1.94 -4.76
CA LEU A 7 19.65 -2.90 -4.81
C LEU A 7 20.28 -4.29 -4.85
N ASN A 8 20.31 -4.97 -3.70
CA ASN A 8 20.70 -6.36 -3.64
C ASN A 8 19.68 -7.18 -4.45
N PRO A 9 20.10 -7.88 -5.51
CA PRO A 9 19.17 -8.71 -6.28
C PRO A 9 18.59 -9.79 -5.37
N ILE A 10 17.28 -9.99 -5.49
CA ILE A 10 16.54 -11.06 -4.82
C ILE A 10 16.28 -12.22 -5.80
N GLU A 11 16.11 -13.43 -5.28
CA GLU A 11 15.70 -14.55 -6.12
C GLU A 11 14.22 -14.42 -6.51
N TYR A 12 13.84 -14.99 -7.66
CA TYR A 12 12.44 -15.02 -8.09
C TYR A 12 11.51 -15.65 -7.04
N LYS A 13 11.99 -16.67 -6.32
CA LYS A 13 11.25 -17.31 -5.22
C LYS A 13 10.90 -16.35 -4.09
N ASP A 14 11.68 -15.30 -3.88
CA ASP A 14 11.38 -14.29 -2.86
C ASP A 14 10.32 -13.30 -3.34
N PHE A 15 10.33 -12.97 -4.64
CA PHE A 15 9.27 -12.20 -5.26
C PHE A 15 7.93 -12.95 -5.25
N GLU A 16 7.93 -14.24 -5.60
CA GLU A 16 6.73 -15.08 -5.67
C GLU A 16 6.01 -15.24 -4.32
N LYS A 17 6.72 -15.11 -3.20
CA LYS A 17 6.10 -15.14 -1.85
C LYS A 17 5.21 -13.93 -1.56
N ILE A 18 5.35 -12.84 -2.33
CA ILE A 18 4.60 -11.60 -2.11
C ILE A 18 3.26 -11.66 -2.83
N ASP A 19 2.17 -11.65 -2.07
CA ASP A 19 0.81 -11.62 -2.64
C ASP A 19 0.38 -10.18 -2.97
N VAL A 20 0.61 -9.76 -4.21
CA VAL A 20 0.17 -8.44 -4.72
C VAL A 20 -1.18 -8.57 -5.40
N ARG A 21 -2.15 -7.74 -4.98
CA ARG A 21 -3.52 -7.78 -5.47
C ARG A 21 -3.99 -6.40 -5.91
N VAL A 22 -4.93 -6.41 -6.86
CA VAL A 22 -5.68 -5.23 -7.29
C VAL A 22 -7.04 -5.26 -6.61
N GLY A 23 -7.48 -4.11 -6.12
CA GLY A 23 -8.79 -3.94 -5.52
C GLY A 23 -9.36 -2.55 -5.81
N THR A 24 -10.65 -2.39 -5.56
CA THR A 24 -11.37 -1.12 -5.77
C THR A 24 -11.59 -0.43 -4.45
N ILE A 25 -11.24 0.85 -4.34
CA ILE A 25 -11.54 1.63 -3.14
C ILE A 25 -13.05 1.86 -3.08
N ILE A 26 -13.68 1.45 -1.98
CA ILE A 26 -15.14 1.57 -1.77
C ILE A 26 -15.50 2.61 -0.71
N ASP A 27 -14.58 2.97 0.19
CA ASP A 27 -14.77 4.03 1.19
C ASP A 27 -13.44 4.73 1.50
N VAL A 28 -13.50 6.03 1.80
CA VAL A 28 -12.36 6.90 2.09
C VAL A 28 -12.73 7.86 3.20
N LYS A 29 -11.89 7.92 4.25
CA LYS A 29 -12.05 8.87 5.35
C LYS A 29 -10.76 9.65 5.61
N PRO A 30 -10.83 10.96 5.92
CA PRO A 30 -9.67 11.69 6.43
C PRO A 30 -9.09 11.00 7.66
N PHE A 31 -7.75 11.02 7.79
CA PHE A 31 -7.08 10.48 8.97
C PHE A 31 -6.32 11.60 9.71
N PRO A 32 -7.02 12.50 10.43
CA PRO A 32 -6.40 13.65 11.08
C PRO A 32 -5.45 13.27 12.22
N GLU A 33 -5.61 12.08 12.81
CA GLU A 33 -4.76 11.55 13.88
C GLU A 33 -3.42 10.99 13.36
N ALA A 34 -3.26 10.83 12.04
CA ALA A 34 -2.02 10.32 11.47
C ALA A 34 -0.90 11.36 11.61
N ARG A 35 0.32 10.89 11.94
CA ARG A 35 1.52 11.74 12.06
C ARG A 35 1.79 12.58 10.80
N HIS A 36 1.47 12.03 9.64
CA HIS A 36 1.49 12.73 8.36
C HIS A 36 0.09 12.69 7.74
N PRO A 37 -0.30 13.72 6.97
CA PRO A 37 -1.61 13.74 6.31
C PRO A 37 -1.84 12.44 5.51
N ALA A 38 -2.93 11.75 5.83
CA ALA A 38 -3.28 10.48 5.24
C ALA A 38 -4.80 10.31 5.15
N PHE A 39 -5.21 9.33 4.34
CA PHE A 39 -6.57 8.81 4.32
C PHE A 39 -6.61 7.39 4.87
N GLN A 40 -7.69 7.05 5.56
CA GLN A 40 -8.10 5.67 5.76
C GLN A 40 -8.93 5.22 4.56
N LEU A 41 -8.57 4.08 3.99
CA LEU A 41 -9.19 3.51 2.80
C LEU A 41 -9.76 2.14 3.11
N TRP A 42 -10.91 1.84 2.55
CA TRP A 42 -11.46 0.48 2.48
C TRP A 42 -11.41 0.04 1.03
N VAL A 43 -10.72 -1.05 0.78
CA VAL A 43 -10.48 -1.60 -0.56
C VAL A 43 -11.13 -2.96 -0.65
N ASP A 44 -12.02 -3.13 -1.62
CA ASP A 44 -12.63 -4.41 -1.96
C ASP A 44 -11.73 -5.17 -2.94
N PHE A 45 -11.29 -6.36 -2.52
CA PHE A 45 -10.47 -7.29 -3.31
C PHE A 45 -11.29 -8.46 -3.90
N GLY A 46 -12.62 -8.33 -3.91
CA GLY A 46 -13.56 -9.35 -4.38
C GLY A 46 -13.83 -10.44 -3.33
N GLU A 47 -14.74 -11.37 -3.65
CA GLU A 47 -15.34 -12.32 -2.70
C GLU A 47 -14.33 -13.15 -1.89
N LYS A 48 -13.19 -13.52 -2.49
CA LYS A 48 -12.19 -14.40 -1.84
C LYS A 48 -11.41 -13.72 -0.72
N ILE A 49 -11.13 -12.43 -0.85
CA ILE A 49 -10.32 -11.66 0.12
C ILE A 49 -11.21 -10.72 0.95
N GLY A 50 -12.28 -10.23 0.33
CA GLY A 50 -13.20 -9.25 0.86
C GLY A 50 -12.59 -7.86 0.98
N VAL A 51 -13.22 -7.06 1.82
CA VAL A 51 -12.82 -5.67 2.08
C VAL A 51 -11.68 -5.62 3.10
N LYS A 52 -10.61 -4.89 2.78
CA LYS A 52 -9.51 -4.60 3.71
C LYS A 52 -9.39 -3.10 3.98
N LYS A 53 -9.04 -2.77 5.21
CA LYS A 53 -8.74 -1.41 5.63
C LYS A 53 -7.23 -1.15 5.51
N THR A 54 -6.87 -0.03 4.92
CA THR A 54 -5.48 0.46 4.85
C THR A 54 -5.42 1.96 5.08
N SER A 55 -4.23 2.52 5.25
CA SER A 55 -4.00 3.96 5.32
C SER A 55 -2.90 4.38 4.35
N ALA A 56 -3.15 5.44 3.58
CA ALA A 56 -2.21 5.91 2.57
C ALA A 56 -2.00 7.43 2.65
N GLN A 57 -0.74 7.85 2.51
CA GLN A 57 -0.33 9.27 2.47
C GLN A 57 -0.48 9.83 1.05
N VAL A 58 -1.70 9.81 0.52
CA VAL A 58 -2.04 10.28 -0.84
C VAL A 58 -2.84 11.59 -0.79
N THR A 59 -2.45 12.51 0.10
CA THR A 59 -3.14 13.79 0.31
C THR A 59 -2.69 14.91 -0.63
N LYS A 60 -1.61 14.69 -1.40
CA LYS A 60 -1.14 15.60 -2.44
C LYS A 60 -1.25 14.87 -3.78
N ASN A 61 -2.00 15.45 -4.69
CA ASN A 61 -2.13 14.98 -6.06
C ASN A 61 -1.32 15.94 -6.94
N TYR A 62 -0.51 15.39 -7.84
CA TYR A 62 0.27 16.15 -8.82
C TYR A 62 -0.58 16.51 -10.04
#